data_AF-A0AAW5WZG4-F1
#
_entry.id   AF-A0AAW5WZG4-F1
#
_cell.length_a   1.000
_cell.length_b   1.000
_cell.length_c   1.000
_cell.angle_alpha   90.00
_cell.angle_beta   90.00
_cell.angle_gamma   90.00
#
_symmetry.space_group_name_H-M   'P 1'
#
loop_
_entity.id
_entity.type
_entity.pdbx_description
1 polymer ?
#
loop_
_entity_poly.entity_id
_entity_poly.type
_entity_poly.pdbx_seq_one_letter_code
_entity_poly.pdbx_strand_id
1 'polypeptide(L)'
;MEDDIVGYFKQVERYDYIIIDLDKKFFYMEVVQLETNITSLKISLNLDKDETIIAGNVKQYDPSRLEQFIQSFKHTAQTCLEHNLRSPEELFAFWKGN
;
A
#
# COMPACT_ATOMS: atom_id res chain seq x y z
N MET A 1 12.06 34.79 15.75
CA MET A 1 11.63 33.39 15.88
C MET A 1 11.30 33.00 14.46
N GLU A 2 12.23 32.31 13.79
CA GLU A 2 12.03 31.85 12.42
C GLU A 2 10.91 30.81 12.47
N ASP A 3 9.82 31.07 11.75
CA ASP A 3 8.80 30.07 11.49
C ASP A 3 9.48 28.94 10.70
N ASP A 4 9.83 27.85 11.41
CA ASP A 4 10.25 26.60 10.81
C ASP A 4 9.08 26.11 9.93
N ILE A 5 9.18 26.41 8.63
CA ILE A 5 8.27 25.91 7.60
C ILE A 5 8.54 24.40 7.49
N VAL A 6 7.94 23.63 8.38
CA VAL A 6 7.71 22.21 8.18
C VAL A 6 6.82 22.14 6.94
N GLY A 7 7.45 21.87 5.79
CA GLY A 7 6.77 21.81 4.51
C GLY A 7 5.51 20.99 4.64
N TYR A 8 4.35 21.64 4.46
CA TYR A 8 3.05 21.01 4.55
C TYR A 8 2.97 19.99 3.40
N PHE A 9 3.34 18.73 3.66
CA PHE A 9 3.13 17.66 2.71
C PHE A 9 1.63 17.44 2.61
N LYS A 10 1.00 18.16 1.67
CA LYS A 10 -0.40 17.95 1.35
C LYS A 10 -0.53 16.51 0.86
N GLN A 11 -1.25 15.70 1.61
CA GLN A 11 -1.60 14.36 1.15
C GLN A 11 -2.42 14.52 -0.14
N VAL A 12 -1.95 13.90 -1.23
CA VAL A 12 -2.58 13.95 -2.55
C VAL A 12 -3.22 12.62 -2.93
N GLU A 13 -2.79 11.53 -2.32
CA GLU A 13 -3.27 10.17 -2.58
C GLU A 13 -3.55 9.43 -1.26
N ARG A 14 -4.44 8.44 -1.32
CA ARG A 14 -4.69 7.50 -0.23
C ARG A 14 -4.70 6.07 -0.74
N TYR A 15 -4.46 5.14 0.17
CA TYR A 15 -4.70 3.73 -0.08
C TYR A 15 -6.17 3.41 0.18
N ASP A 16 -6.80 2.68 -0.74
CA ASP A 16 -8.20 2.30 -0.68
C ASP A 16 -8.36 0.85 -1.16
N TYR A 17 -9.54 0.26 -0.91
CA TYR A 17 -9.91 -1.10 -1.35
C TYR A 17 -8.84 -2.17 -1.05
N ILE A 18 -8.35 -2.22 0.19
CA ILE A 18 -7.34 -3.21 0.61
C ILE A 18 -8.00 -4.58 0.78
N ILE A 19 -7.49 -5.59 0.08
CA ILE A 19 -7.91 -7.00 0.21
C ILE A 19 -6.74 -7.80 0.75
N ILE A 20 -7.02 -8.61 1.78
CA ILE A 20 -6.09 -9.58 2.35
C ILE A 20 -6.78 -10.95 2.30
N ASP A 21 -6.29 -11.84 1.44
CA ASP A 21 -6.75 -13.23 1.34
C ASP A 21 -5.56 -14.14 1.69
N LEU A 22 -5.45 -14.49 2.97
CA LEU A 22 -4.35 -15.33 3.47
C LEU A 22 -4.41 -16.75 2.92
N ASP A 23 -5.61 -17.27 2.66
CA ASP A 23 -5.80 -18.65 2.19
C ASP A 23 -5.28 -18.81 0.75
N LYS A 24 -5.38 -17.75 -0.07
CA LYS A 24 -4.77 -17.68 -1.41
C LYS A 24 -3.43 -16.94 -1.45
N LYS A 25 -2.92 -16.50 -0.30
CA LYS A 25 -1.77 -15.60 -0.14
C LYS A 25 -1.80 -14.43 -1.13
N PHE A 26 -2.98 -13.86 -1.30
CA PHE A 26 -3.27 -12.81 -2.27
C PHE A 26 -3.57 -11.50 -1.55
N PHE A 27 -2.96 -10.43 -2.04
CA PHE A 27 -3.11 -9.10 -1.49
C PHE A 27 -3.38 -8.11 -2.61
N TYR A 28 -4.27 -7.16 -2.36
CA TYR A 28 -4.61 -6.14 -3.34
C TYR A 28 -4.83 -4.80 -2.65
N MET A 29 -4.48 -3.73 -3.35
CA MET A 29 -4.77 -2.37 -2.91
C MET A 29 -4.92 -1.43 -4.11
N GLU A 30 -5.68 -0.37 -3.90
CA GLU A 30 -5.78 0.75 -4.82
C GLU A 30 -5.10 1.99 -4.24
N VAL A 31 -4.41 2.74 -5.10
CA VAL A 31 -3.95 4.10 -4.80
C VAL A 31 -4.91 5.05 -5.48
N VAL A 32 -5.58 5.90 -4.71
CA VAL A 32 -6.65 6.78 -5.18
C VAL A 32 -6.25 8.24 -4.96
N GLN A 33 -6.44 9.07 -5.97
CA GLN A 33 -6.24 10.52 -5.85
C GLN A 33 -7.32 11.13 -4.98
N LEU A 34 -6.94 11.91 -3.97
CA LEU A 34 -7.89 12.48 -3.01
C LEU A 34 -8.83 13.51 -3.63
N GLU A 35 -8.33 14.32 -4.57
CA GLU A 35 -9.11 15.40 -5.18
C GLU A 35 -10.17 14.89 -6.16
N THR A 36 -9.83 13.88 -6.96
CA THR A 36 -10.68 13.38 -8.05
C THR A 36 -11.38 12.07 -7.70
N ASN A 37 -10.94 11.38 -6.65
CA ASN A 37 -11.37 10.03 -6.26
C ASN A 37 -11.16 8.98 -7.37
N ILE A 38 -10.24 9.25 -8.31
CA ILE A 38 -9.87 8.34 -9.39
C ILE A 38 -8.72 7.44 -8.91
N THR A 39 -8.81 6.14 -9.22
CA THR A 39 -7.72 5.18 -8.96
C THR A 39 -6.51 5.47 -9.86
N SER A 40 -5.41 5.90 -9.25
CA SER A 40 -4.10 6.09 -9.87
C SER A 40 -3.41 4.76 -10.16
N LEU A 41 -3.36 3.86 -9.18
CA LEU A 41 -2.71 2.55 -9.27
C LEU A 41 -3.57 1.46 -8.67
N LYS A 42 -3.40 0.26 -9.22
CA LYS A 42 -3.88 -1.00 -8.64
C LYS A 42 -2.67 -1.91 -8.51
N ILE A 43 -2.44 -2.44 -7.32
CA ILE A 43 -1.33 -3.35 -7.05
C ILE A 43 -1.89 -4.63 -6.50
N SER A 44 -1.54 -5.75 -7.13
CA SER A 44 -1.85 -7.08 -6.62
C SER A 44 -0.58 -7.89 -6.42
N LEU A 45 -0.51 -8.57 -5.28
CA LEU A 45 0.53 -9.53 -4.94
C LEU A 45 -0.09 -10.92 -4.85
N ASN A 46 0.50 -11.87 -5.56
CA ASN A 46 0.27 -13.29 -5.35
C ASN A 46 1.56 -13.91 -4.85
N LEU A 47 1.64 -14.18 -3.54
CA LEU A 47 2.88 -14.65 -2.92
C LEU A 47 3.17 -16.12 -3.24
N ASP A 48 2.15 -16.94 -3.53
CA ASP A 48 2.37 -18.34 -3.94
C ASP A 48 3.05 -18.45 -5.30
N LYS A 49 2.80 -17.48 -6.19
CA LYS A 49 3.37 -17.44 -7.54
C LYS A 49 4.57 -16.48 -7.66
N ASP A 50 4.95 -15.81 -6.57
CA ASP A 50 5.86 -14.65 -6.58
C ASP A 50 5.53 -13.64 -7.68
N GLU A 51 4.24 -13.38 -7.89
CA GLU A 51 3.74 -12.51 -8.94
C GLU A 51 3.32 -11.15 -8.36
N THR A 52 3.75 -10.08 -9.01
CA THR A 52 3.33 -8.71 -8.69
C THR A 52 2.81 -8.07 -9.97
N ILE A 53 1.54 -7.65 -9.95
CA ILE A 53 0.92 -6.94 -11.07
C ILE A 53 0.64 -5.52 -10.63
N ILE A 54 1.06 -4.57 -11.45
CA ILE A 54 0.83 -3.15 -11.24
C ILE A 54 0.09 -2.64 -12.48
N ALA A 55 -1.06 -2.02 -12.26
CA ALA A 55 -1.87 -1.42 -13.31
C ALA A 55 -2.22 0.03 -12.97
N GLY A 56 -2.56 0.81 -13.99
CA GLY A 56 -2.91 2.23 -13.85
C GLY A 56 -1.82 3.16 -14.39
N ASN A 57 -1.75 4.37 -13.84
CA ASN A 57 -0.85 5.42 -14.31
C ASN A 57 0.57 5.27 -13.76
N VAL A 58 1.21 4.12 -13.99
CA VAL A 58 2.55 3.78 -13.47
C VAL A 58 3.60 4.82 -13.83
N LYS A 59 3.49 5.43 -15.01
CA LYS A 59 4.46 6.42 -15.52
C LYS A 59 4.51 7.73 -14.73
N GLN A 60 3.49 8.02 -13.91
CA GLN A 60 3.48 9.25 -13.09
C GLN A 60 4.37 9.13 -11.85
N TYR A 61 4.80 7.92 -11.50
CA TYR A 61 5.62 7.67 -10.31
C TYR A 61 7.10 7.57 -10.67
N ASP A 62 7.94 8.08 -9.79
CA ASP A 62 9.37 7.79 -9.82
C ASP A 62 9.58 6.27 -9.68
N PRO A 63 10.35 5.63 -10.59
CA PRO A 63 10.54 4.17 -10.57
C PRO A 63 11.12 3.65 -9.26
N SER A 64 12.10 4.36 -8.66
CA SER A 64 12.76 3.91 -7.43
C SER A 64 11.82 3.97 -6.23
N ARG A 65 10.99 5.01 -6.15
CA ARG A 65 9.94 5.12 -5.12
C ARG A 65 8.87 4.07 -5.29
N LEU A 66 8.45 3.81 -6.52
CA LEU A 66 7.47 2.76 -6.80
C LEU A 66 8.01 1.38 -6.40
N GLU A 67 9.27 1.08 -6.71
CA GLU A 67 9.92 -0.16 -6.29
C GLU A 67 9.98 -0.28 -4.76
N GLN A 68 10.43 0.76 -4.05
CA GLN A 68 10.43 0.78 -2.59
C GLN A 68 9.04 0.56 -1.99
N PHE A 69 8.02 1.16 -2.59
CA PHE A 69 6.64 0.99 -2.18
C PHE A 69 6.17 -0.47 -2.34
N ILE A 70 6.46 -1.11 -3.48
CA ILE A 70 6.13 -2.52 -3.71
C ILE A 70 6.84 -3.43 -2.70
N GLN A 71 8.12 -3.18 -2.41
CA GLN A 71 8.85 -3.96 -1.41
C GLN A 71 8.24 -3.81 -0.01
N SER A 72 7.83 -2.59 0.34
CA SER A 72 7.14 -2.31 1.60
C SER A 72 5.79 -3.04 1.68
N PHE A 73 5.07 -3.10 0.56
CA PHE A 73 3.80 -3.83 0.48
C PHE A 73 4.00 -5.36 0.56
N LYS A 74 5.05 -5.91 -0.08
CA LYS A 74 5.43 -7.33 0.08
C LYS A 74 5.77 -7.67 1.52
N HIS A 75 6.52 -6.80 2.20
CA HIS A 75 6.84 -6.98 3.61
C HIS A 75 5.59 -6.95 4.48
N THR A 76 4.68 -6.00 4.24
CA THR A 76 3.37 -5.94 4.92
C THR A 76 2.57 -7.22 4.73
N ALA A 77 2.53 -7.75 3.49
CA ALA A 77 1.84 -8.99 3.19
C ALA A 77 2.44 -10.20 3.93
N GLN A 78 3.77 -10.24 4.09
CA GLN A 78 4.45 -11.25 4.90
C GLN A 78 4.09 -11.13 6.39
N THR A 79 4.08 -9.92 6.95
CA THR A 79 3.62 -9.68 8.32
C THR A 79 2.18 -10.18 8.52
N CYS A 80 1.29 -9.94 7.57
CA CYS A 80 -0.08 -10.46 7.64
C CYS A 80 -0.12 -12.00 7.68
N LEU A 81 0.73 -12.68 6.90
CA LEU A 81 0.82 -14.15 6.93
C LEU A 81 1.38 -14.67 8.25
N GLU A 82 2.47 -14.08 8.73
CA GLU A 82 3.17 -14.50 9.96
C GLU A 82 2.30 -14.35 11.20
N HIS A 83 1.47 -13.31 11.24
CA HIS A 83 0.59 -12.99 12.35
C HIS A 83 -0.89 -13.34 12.12
N ASN A 84 -1.21 -14.01 11.00
CA ASN A 84 -2.57 -14.36 10.60
C ASN A 84 -3.55 -13.17 10.62
N LEU A 85 -3.11 -12.01 10.13
CA LEU A 85 -3.90 -10.78 10.03
C LEU A 85 -4.73 -10.83 8.74
N ARG A 86 -6.04 -10.94 8.88
CA ARG A 86 -7.00 -11.20 7.80
C ARG A 86 -7.75 -9.96 7.33
N SER A 87 -7.56 -8.82 7.98
CA SER A 87 -8.19 -7.56 7.56
C SER A 87 -7.28 -6.35 7.76
N PRO A 88 -7.57 -5.23 7.07
CA PRO A 88 -6.86 -3.97 7.30
C PRO A 88 -6.97 -3.50 8.76
N GLU A 89 -8.12 -3.69 9.41
CA GLU A 89 -8.33 -3.32 10.82
C GLU A 89 -7.40 -4.10 11.75
N GLU A 90 -7.24 -5.41 11.53
CA GLU A 90 -6.31 -6.25 12.29
C GLU A 90 -4.85 -5.81 12.06
N LEU A 91 -4.49 -5.50 10.82
CA LEU A 91 -3.17 -4.97 10.47
C LEU A 91 -2.88 -3.63 11.16
N PHE A 92 -3.81 -2.69 11.10
CA PHE A 92 -3.63 -1.40 11.76
C PHE A 92 -3.60 -1.51 13.29
N ALA A 93 -4.38 -2.42 13.88
CA ALA A 93 -4.32 -2.70 15.30
C ALA A 93 -2.96 -3.29 15.71
N PHE A 94 -2.43 -4.22 14.92
CA PHE A 94 -1.11 -4.83 15.13
C PHE A 94 0.02 -3.79 15.12
N TRP A 95 -0.01 -2.84 14.18
CA TRP A 95 1.01 -1.77 14.12
C TRP A 95 0.87 -0.70 15.20
N LYS A 96 -0.31 -0.51 15.80
CA LYS A 96 -0.48 0.42 16.94
C LYS A 96 0.02 -0.17 18.26
N GLY A 97 0.06 -1.49 18.36
CA GLY A 97 0.46 -2.21 19.58
C GLY A 97 1.96 -2.52 19.67
N ASN A 98 2.71 -2.35 18.59
CA ASN A 98 4.17 -2.54 18.50
C ASN A 98 4.87 -1.20 18.27
#